data_AF-A0A7G5C8R8-F1
#
_entry.id   AF-A0A7G5C8R8-F1
#
_cell.length_a   1.000
_cell.length_b   1.000
_cell.length_c   1.000
_cell.angle_alpha   90.00
_cell.angle_beta   90.00
_cell.angle_gamma   90.00
#
_symmetry.space_group_name_H-M   'P 1'
#
loop_
_entity.id
_entity.type
_entity.pdbx_description
1 polymer ?
#
loop_
_entity_poly.entity_id
_entity_poly.type
_entity_poly.pdbx_seq_one_letter_code
_entity_poly.pdbx_strand_id
1 'polypeptide(L)'
;MDFLNGHPDFFEDNAYYVISEYNTDSRDLTDLSTYVVERDEYENLVFKNLYTYIRSDGNVHKDIMLNPKSLQIEERIEDSRIKKCYTNNYKIDNGTLSLDERELVFNITPGEWNDSTGFNVISIKKV
;
A
#
# COMPACT_ATOMS: atom_id res chain seq x y z
N MET A 1 -9.39 19.85 -0.09
CA MET A 1 -10.30 18.84 0.45
C MET A 1 -9.52 17.55 0.49
N ASP A 2 -9.38 16.93 1.67
CA ASP A 2 -8.77 15.60 1.80
C ASP A 2 -9.71 14.57 1.16
N PHE A 3 -9.26 13.92 0.09
CA PHE A 3 -10.05 12.90 -0.63
C PHE A 3 -10.49 11.77 0.31
N LEU A 4 -9.60 11.31 1.20
CA LEU A 4 -9.89 10.25 2.17
C LEU A 4 -11.02 10.63 3.15
N ASN A 5 -11.21 11.93 3.41
CA ASN A 5 -12.33 12.43 4.19
C ASN A 5 -13.60 12.65 3.35
N GLY A 6 -13.48 12.74 2.02
CA GLY A 6 -14.60 12.91 1.09
C GLY A 6 -15.22 11.60 0.59
N HIS A 7 -14.46 10.50 0.63
CA HIS A 7 -14.89 9.18 0.16
C HIS A 7 -14.61 8.09 1.21
N PRO A 8 -15.21 8.19 2.42
CA PRO A 8 -15.02 7.18 3.46
C PRO A 8 -15.44 5.77 3.00
N ASP A 9 -16.39 5.69 2.07
CA ASP A 9 -16.98 4.46 1.54
C ASP A 9 -16.10 3.78 0.46
N PHE A 10 -14.97 4.37 0.09
CA PHE A 10 -14.04 3.71 -0.82
C PHE A 10 -13.42 2.46 -0.17
N PHE A 11 -13.15 2.50 1.13
CA PHE A 11 -12.53 1.40 1.87
C PHE A 11 -13.55 0.64 2.71
N GLU A 12 -13.95 -0.53 2.24
CA GLU A 12 -14.91 -1.42 2.88
C GLU A 12 -14.16 -2.47 3.71
N ASP A 13 -14.59 -2.69 4.95
CA ASP A 13 -13.95 -3.69 5.83
C ASP A 13 -14.08 -5.09 5.24
N ASN A 14 -12.98 -5.85 5.25
CA ASN A 14 -12.84 -7.19 4.67
C ASN A 14 -13.02 -7.27 3.15
N ALA A 15 -13.06 -6.13 2.44
CA ALA A 15 -13.08 -6.14 0.98
C ALA A 15 -11.67 -6.39 0.40
N TYR A 16 -11.67 -6.84 -0.85
CA TYR A 16 -10.46 -7.18 -1.58
C TYR A 16 -10.02 -6.02 -2.45
N TYR A 17 -8.72 -5.73 -2.39
CA TYR A 17 -8.10 -4.70 -3.19
C TYR A 17 -6.85 -5.25 -3.86
N VAL A 18 -6.56 -4.74 -5.05
CA VAL A 18 -5.29 -4.97 -5.73
C VAL A 18 -4.45 -3.73 -5.53
N ILE A 19 -3.26 -3.91 -4.96
CA ILE A 19 -2.27 -2.83 -4.82
C ILE A 19 -1.16 -3.04 -5.84
N SER A 20 -0.86 -1.98 -6.58
CA SER A 20 0.21 -1.93 -7.58
C SER A 20 1.22 -0.85 -7.21
N GLU A 21 2.50 -1.18 -7.37
CA GLU A 21 3.62 -0.27 -7.13
C GLU A 21 4.44 -0.09 -8.41
N TYR A 22 4.60 1.15 -8.84
CA TYR A 22 5.31 1.46 -10.08
C TYR A 22 5.93 2.85 -10.07
N ASN A 23 6.79 3.08 -11.06
CA ASN A 23 7.39 4.39 -11.30
C ASN A 23 6.65 5.09 -12.45
N THR A 24 6.37 6.40 -12.31
CA THR A 24 5.76 7.18 -13.41
C THR A 24 6.58 7.15 -14.69
N ASP A 25 7.90 7.07 -14.55
CA ASP A 25 8.86 7.18 -15.66
C ASP A 25 9.08 5.83 -16.37
N SER A 26 8.73 4.73 -15.70
CA SER A 26 8.71 3.38 -16.25
C SER A 26 7.48 2.66 -15.71
N ARG A 27 6.43 2.52 -16.53
CA ARG A 27 5.21 1.76 -16.19
C ARG A 27 5.44 0.25 -15.98
N ASP A 28 6.69 -0.17 -15.86
CA ASP A 28 7.03 -1.51 -15.44
C ASP A 28 6.51 -1.71 -14.01
N LEU A 29 5.56 -2.64 -13.87
CA LEU A 29 4.99 -3.02 -12.58
C LEU A 29 6.10 -3.61 -11.72
N THR A 30 6.33 -3.00 -10.56
CA THR A 30 7.31 -3.49 -9.60
C THR A 30 6.73 -4.64 -8.78
N ASP A 31 5.44 -4.54 -8.46
CA ASP A 31 4.69 -5.54 -7.70
C ASP A 31 3.17 -5.42 -7.98
N LEU A 32 2.47 -6.55 -7.94
CA LEU A 32 1.01 -6.65 -8.04
C LEU A 32 0.55 -7.73 -7.06
N SER A 33 -0.20 -7.34 -6.04
CA SER A 33 -0.67 -8.27 -5.02
C SER A 33 -2.11 -7.97 -4.60
N THR A 34 -2.84 -9.01 -4.19
CA THR A 34 -4.19 -8.89 -3.65
C THR A 34 -4.13 -8.82 -2.12
N TYR A 35 -4.83 -7.82 -1.57
CA TYR A 35 -4.85 -7.53 -0.14
C TYR A 35 -6.29 -7.58 0.39
N VAL A 36 -6.43 -7.97 1.65
CA VAL A 36 -7.65 -7.74 2.43
C VAL A 36 -7.44 -6.48 3.27
N VAL A 37 -8.46 -5.62 3.29
CA VAL A 37 -8.47 -4.40 4.12
C VAL A 37 -9.14 -4.67 5.45
N GLU A 38 -8.49 -4.23 6.52
CA GLU A 38 -9.05 -4.12 7.85
C GLU A 38 -8.75 -2.72 8.42
N ARG A 39 -9.53 -2.28 9.41
CA ARG A 39 -9.22 -1.08 10.21
C ARG A 39 -8.59 -1.49 11.54
N ASP A 40 -7.51 -0.82 11.94
CA ASP A 40 -6.92 -1.01 13.28
C ASP A 40 -7.60 -0.14 14.35
N GLU A 41 -7.14 -0.26 15.60
CA GLU A 41 -7.69 0.49 16.75
C GLU A 41 -7.50 2.02 16.66
N TYR A 42 -6.68 2.50 15.72
CA TYR A 42 -6.42 3.91 15.45
C TYR A 42 -7.10 4.41 14.16
N GLU A 43 -7.96 3.59 13.55
CA GLU A 43 -8.64 3.83 12.28
C GLU A 43 -7.67 3.91 11.07
N ASN A 44 -6.50 3.28 11.17
CA ASN A 44 -5.63 3.07 10.00
C ASN A 44 -6.18 1.95 9.13
N LEU A 45 -6.03 2.08 7.82
CA LEU A 45 -6.37 1.05 6.86
C LEU A 45 -5.18 0.11 6.70
N VAL A 46 -5.33 -1.13 7.17
CA VAL A 46 -4.30 -2.17 7.11
C VAL A 46 -4.63 -3.12 5.96
N PHE A 47 -3.79 -3.11 4.95
CA PHE A 47 -3.83 -4.01 3.80
C PHE A 47 -2.91 -5.18 4.07
N LYS A 48 -3.49 -6.36 4.31
CA LYS A 48 -2.76 -7.61 4.53
C LYS A 48 -2.68 -8.39 3.23
N ASN A 49 -1.46 -8.69 2.79
CA ASN A 49 -1.28 -9.43 1.55
C ASN A 49 -1.78 -10.87 1.70
N LEU A 50 -2.69 -11.29 0.82
CA LEU A 50 -3.22 -12.66 0.81
C LEU A 50 -2.20 -13.67 0.28
N TYR A 51 -1.28 -13.19 -0.55
CA TYR A 51 -0.19 -13.98 -1.08
C TYR A 51 1.07 -13.65 -0.28
N THR A 52 1.33 -14.49 0.71
CA THR A 52 2.70 -14.68 1.16
C THR A 52 3.52 -15.02 -0.08
N TYR A 53 4.53 -14.23 -0.45
CA TYR A 53 5.47 -14.64 -1.49
C TYR A 53 6.25 -15.83 -0.92
N ILE A 54 5.72 -17.04 -1.11
CA ILE A 54 6.40 -18.30 -0.80
C ILE A 54 7.45 -18.48 -1.89
N ARG A 55 8.58 -17.77 -1.76
CA ARG A 55 9.76 -18.20 -2.49
C ARG A 55 10.18 -19.53 -1.89
N SER A 56 10.67 -20.44 -2.72
CA SER A 56 11.03 -21.81 -2.34
C SER A 56 12.10 -21.90 -1.23
N ASP A 57 12.67 -20.78 -0.83
CA ASP A 57 13.67 -20.60 0.21
C ASP A 57 13.15 -19.86 1.46
N GLY A 58 11.90 -19.38 1.50
CA GLY A 58 11.24 -18.79 2.67
C GLY A 58 10.15 -17.75 2.33
N ASN A 59 9.36 -17.39 3.34
CA ASN A 59 8.20 -16.52 3.20
C ASN A 59 8.61 -15.04 3.33
N VAL A 60 8.22 -14.23 2.35
CA VAL A 60 8.20 -12.77 2.45
C VAL A 60 6.76 -12.33 2.70
N HIS A 61 6.52 -11.69 3.85
CA HIS A 61 5.24 -11.07 4.19
C HIS A 61 5.36 -9.57 3.98
N LYS A 62 4.37 -9.00 3.30
CA LYS A 62 4.29 -7.57 3.04
C LYS A 62 2.94 -7.05 3.50
N ASP A 63 2.98 -6.09 4.42
CA ASP A 63 1.80 -5.39 4.90
C ASP A 63 1.93 -3.91 4.54
N ILE A 64 0.83 -3.31 4.12
CA ILE A 64 0.75 -1.88 3.81
C ILE A 64 -0.27 -1.26 4.76
N MET A 65 0.12 -0.23 5.49
CA MET A 65 -0.75 0.52 6.39
C MET A 65 -0.89 1.95 5.90
N LEU A 66 -2.11 2.35 5.55
CA LEU A 66 -2.46 3.71 5.16
C LEU A 66 -3.10 4.43 6.34
N ASN A 67 -2.48 5.53 6.78
CA ASN A 67 -3.10 6.45 7.71
C ASN A 67 -3.77 7.60 6.94
N PRO A 68 -5.11 7.62 6.86
CA PRO A 68 -5.81 8.62 6.07
C PRO A 68 -5.78 10.02 6.68
N LYS A 69 -5.52 10.15 7.98
CA LYS A 69 -5.46 11.44 8.69
C LYS A 69 -4.11 12.12 8.52
N SER A 70 -3.02 11.36 8.52
CA SER A 70 -1.65 11.89 8.38
C SER A 70 -1.14 11.89 6.95
N LEU A 71 -1.90 11.31 6.00
CA LEU A 71 -1.50 11.11 4.60
C LEU A 71 -0.13 10.41 4.54
N GLN A 72 -0.05 9.26 5.22
CA GLN A 72 1.15 8.45 5.26
C GLN A 72 0.82 6.99 4.96
N ILE A 73 1.76 6.34 4.27
CA ILE A 73 1.79 4.90 4.08
C ILE A 73 3.02 4.36 4.77
N GLU A 74 2.83 3.32 5.58
CA GLU A 74 3.89 2.49 6.12
C GLU A 74 3.85 1.13 5.42
N GLU A 75 4.97 0.69 4.85
CA GLU A 75 5.15 -0.63 4.29
C GLU A 75 6.04 -1.43 5.22
N ARG A 76 5.59 -2.61 5.64
CA ARG A 76 6.37 -3.57 6.43
C ARG A 76 6.65 -4.79 5.58
N ILE A 77 7.93 -5.11 5.42
CA ILE A 77 8.39 -6.29 4.70
C ILE A 77 9.16 -7.18 5.68
N GLU A 78 8.59 -8.34 6.00
CA GLU A 78 9.25 -9.36 6.80
C GLU A 78 9.84 -10.44 5.89
N ASP A 79 11.17 -10.58 5.89
CA ASP A 79 11.87 -11.69 5.24
C ASP A 79 12.37 -12.68 6.31
N SER A 80 11.60 -13.76 6.44
CA SER A 80 11.86 -14.84 7.41
C SER A 80 13.21 -15.54 7.21
N ARG A 81 13.77 -15.52 5.99
CA ARG A 81 15.03 -16.21 5.65
C ARG A 81 16.23 -15.56 6.30
N ILE A 82 16.25 -14.23 6.24
CA ILE A 82 17.34 -13.41 6.79
C ILE A 82 17.01 -12.85 8.17
N LYS A 83 15.82 -13.18 8.71
CA LYS A 83 15.30 -12.67 10.00
C LYS A 83 15.37 -11.15 10.07
N LYS A 84 14.98 -10.48 8.98
CA LYS A 84 14.93 -9.02 8.91
C LYS A 84 13.52 -8.55 8.65
N CYS A 85 13.16 -7.47 9.33
CA CYS A 85 11.99 -6.68 9.06
C CYS A 85 12.47 -5.34 8.54
N TYR A 86 11.94 -4.95 7.39
CA TYR A 86 12.15 -3.64 6.78
C TYR A 86 10.87 -2.84 6.98
N THR A 87 11.03 -1.58 7.37
CA THR A 87 9.92 -0.63 7.45
C THR A 87 10.25 0.53 6.55
N ASN A 88 9.38 0.78 5.58
CA ASN A 88 9.44 1.96 4.73
C ASN A 88 8.27 2.88 5.07
N ASN A 89 8.52 4.18 5.10
CA ASN A 89 7.53 5.20 5.38
C ASN A 89 7.46 6.16 4.20
N TYR A 90 6.25 6.47 3.77
CA TYR A 90 6.00 7.37 2.66
C TYR A 90 4.97 8.40 3.04
N LYS A 91 5.22 9.65 2.66
CA LYS A 91 4.16 10.66 2.58
C LYS A 91 3.44 10.47 1.26
N ILE A 92 2.11 10.60 1.28
CA ILE A 92 1.30 10.54 0.07
C ILE A 92 0.68 11.91 -0.22
N ASP A 93 0.36 12.15 -1.49
CA ASP A 93 -0.53 13.24 -1.86
C ASP A 93 -1.99 12.91 -1.47
N ASN A 94 -2.92 13.78 -1.87
CA ASN A 94 -4.34 13.58 -1.59
C ASN A 94 -4.96 12.41 -2.39
N GLY A 95 -4.21 11.75 -3.27
CA GLY A 95 -4.73 10.71 -4.15
C GLY A 95 -5.58 11.26 -5.31
N THR A 96 -5.64 10.49 -6.39
CA THR A 96 -6.49 10.73 -7.56
C THR A 96 -7.38 9.52 -7.79
N LEU A 97 -8.69 9.73 -7.81
CA LEU A 97 -9.67 8.68 -8.12
C LEU A 97 -9.87 8.57 -9.63
N SER A 98 -9.91 7.34 -10.12
CA SER A 98 -10.25 7.04 -11.51
C SER A 98 -11.70 7.43 -11.84
N LEU A 99 -11.97 7.64 -13.13
CA LEU A 99 -13.31 8.03 -13.60
C LEU A 99 -14.40 6.99 -13.30
N ASP A 100 -14.03 5.71 -13.19
CA ASP A 100 -14.94 4.62 -12.83
C ASP A 100 -15.04 4.39 -11.31
N GLU A 101 -14.38 5.25 -10.51
CA GLU A 101 -14.37 5.22 -9.04
C GLU A 101 -13.85 3.90 -8.43
N ARG A 102 -13.10 3.12 -9.22
CA ARG A 102 -12.57 1.81 -8.80
C ARG A 102 -11.10 1.82 -8.44
N GLU A 103 -10.36 2.85 -8.81
CA GLU A 103 -8.91 2.90 -8.62
C GLU A 103 -8.49 4.24 -8.01
N LEU A 104 -7.74 4.17 -6.91
CA LEU A 104 -7.19 5.32 -6.22
C LEU A 104 -5.67 5.30 -6.35
N VAL A 105 -5.12 6.38 -6.90
CA VAL A 105 -3.69 6.49 -7.21
C VAL A 105 -3.06 7.55 -6.33
N PHE A 106 -1.98 7.21 -5.62
CA PHE A 106 -1.21 8.11 -4.78
C PHE A 106 0.19 8.31 -5.34
N ASN A 107 0.63 9.55 -5.45
CA ASN A 107 2.05 9.85 -5.59
C ASN A 107 2.69 9.83 -4.21
N ILE A 108 3.86 9.18 -4.10
CA ILE A 108 4.52 9.00 -2.82
C ILE A 108 5.86 9.72 -2.77
N THR A 109 6.21 10.21 -1.59
CA THR A 109 7.52 10.77 -1.28
C THR A 109 8.13 9.99 -0.12
N PRO A 110 9.33 9.40 -0.30
CA PRO A 110 10.08 8.76 0.78
C PRO A 110 10.17 9.62 2.04
N GLY A 111 9.85 9.03 3.19
CA GLY A 111 10.07 9.61 4.51
C GLY A 111 11.49 9.37 5.04
N GLU A 112 11.73 9.78 6.28
CA GLU A 112 12.93 9.35 7.01
C GLU A 112 12.86 7.83 7.27
N TRP A 113 14.01 7.15 7.26
CA TRP A 113 14.10 5.69 7.45
C TRP A 113 13.43 4.87 6.33
N ASN A 114 13.87 5.07 5.08
CA ASN A 114 13.49 4.23 3.95
C ASN A 114 14.67 3.35 3.53
N ASP A 115 14.52 2.03 3.71
CA ASP A 115 15.52 1.01 3.38
C ASP A 115 15.57 0.66 1.88
N SER A 116 15.01 1.55 1.05
CA SER A 116 14.91 1.54 -0.42
C SER A 116 13.66 0.87 -0.98
N THR A 117 12.93 1.63 -1.79
CA THR A 117 12.17 1.10 -2.92
C THR A 117 12.21 2.10 -4.09
N GLY A 118 12.26 1.57 -5.32
CA GLY A 118 12.42 2.32 -6.57
C GLY A 118 11.10 2.73 -7.23
N PHE A 119 10.03 2.93 -6.46
CA PHE A 119 8.73 3.35 -6.97
C PHE A 119 8.32 4.71 -6.38
N ASN A 120 7.46 5.42 -7.11
CA ASN A 120 6.95 6.73 -6.72
C ASN A 120 5.41 6.82 -6.81
N VAL A 121 4.74 5.71 -7.13
CA VAL A 121 3.29 5.60 -7.18
C VAL A 121 2.80 4.31 -6.50
N ILE A 122 1.74 4.44 -5.71
CA ILE A 122 0.91 3.33 -5.22
C ILE A 122 -0.48 3.49 -5.81
N SER A 123 -0.98 2.46 -6.49
CA SER A 123 -2.38 2.38 -6.94
C SER A 123 -3.14 1.31 -6.14
N ILE A 124 -4.34 1.64 -5.67
CA ILE A 124 -5.23 0.75 -4.92
C ILE A 124 -6.55 0.62 -5.68
N LYS A 125 -6.85 -0.59 -6.13
CA LYS A 125 -8.01 -0.88 -6.99
C LYS A 125 -8.99 -1.85 -6.33
N LYS A 126 -10.29 -1.52 -6.34
CA LYS A 126 -11.39 -2.43 -5.96
C LYS A 126 -11.46 -3.63 -6.92
N VAL A 127 -11.57 -4.84 -6.38
CA VAL A 127 -11.75 -6.10 -7.13
C VAL A 127 -13.22 -6.37 -7.41
#